data_AF-A0A969GSU0-F1
#
_entry.id   AF-A0A969GSU0-F1
#
_cell.length_a   1.000
_cell.length_b   1.000
_cell.length_c   1.000
_cell.angle_alpha   90.00
_cell.angle_beta   90.00
_cell.angle_gamma   90.00
#
_symmetry.space_group_name_H-M   'P 1'
#
loop_
_entity.id
_entity.type
_entity.pdbx_description
1 polymer ?
#
loop_
_entity_poly.entity_id
_entity_poly.type
_entity_poly.pdbx_seq_one_letter_code
_entity_poly.pdbx_strand_id
1 'polypeptide(L)'
;MAQILEEKQPVNLGLFVLLGIAFWFTGVLFIRLGGEALFVNGSPWLLFLFALAIPISWVFVKLSAVVGNVSGAELLSALVIETITATLIDGTVLTWFQSVYSHEQTTLLLIAAWLLWAGGMGLAIGYLESLRSVNEQP
;
A
#
# COMPACT_ATOMS: atom_id res chain seq x y z
N MET A 1 37.83 3.59 -24.53
CA MET A 1 36.60 4.37 -24.29
C MET A 1 35.84 3.66 -23.18
N ALA A 2 36.15 4.00 -21.92
CA ALA A 2 35.51 3.38 -20.78
C ALA A 2 34.15 4.04 -20.60
N GLN A 3 33.07 3.34 -20.96
CA GLN A 3 31.74 3.68 -20.49
C GLN A 3 31.78 3.57 -18.97
N ILE A 4 31.85 4.72 -18.30
CA ILE A 4 31.49 4.83 -16.90
C ILE A 4 30.03 4.38 -16.85
N LEU A 5 29.79 3.17 -16.35
CA LEU A 5 28.45 2.71 -16.03
C LEU A 5 27.91 3.74 -15.05
N GLU A 6 26.95 4.56 -15.48
CA GLU A 6 26.18 5.39 -14.57
C GLU A 6 25.56 4.45 -13.53
N GLU A 7 26.11 4.48 -12.32
CA GLU A 7 25.59 3.73 -11.18
C GLU A 7 24.23 4.34 -10.86
N LYS A 8 23.17 3.68 -11.35
CA LYS A 8 21.79 4.11 -11.13
C LYS A 8 21.57 4.26 -9.63
N GLN A 9 21.18 5.45 -9.18
CA GLN A 9 21.07 5.71 -7.75
C GLN A 9 20.14 4.68 -7.09
N PRO A 10 20.56 4.05 -5.99
CA PRO A 10 19.75 3.05 -5.33
C PRO A 10 18.47 3.69 -4.79
N VAL A 11 17.38 2.92 -4.83
CA VAL A 11 16.07 3.27 -4.24
C VAL A 11 16.29 3.85 -2.83
N ASN A 12 15.76 5.05 -2.59
CA ASN A 12 15.90 5.72 -1.29
C ASN A 12 15.07 5.01 -0.22
N LEU A 13 15.68 4.02 0.44
CA LEU A 13 15.03 3.18 1.44
C LEU A 13 14.33 3.99 2.54
N GLY A 14 14.99 5.02 3.07
CA GLY A 14 14.44 5.83 4.15
C GLY A 14 13.17 6.57 3.74
N LEU A 15 13.14 7.13 2.53
CA LEU A 15 11.96 7.79 1.98
C LEU A 15 10.78 6.82 1.88
N PHE A 16 10.98 5.63 1.31
CA PHE A 16 9.91 4.67 1.09
C PHE A 16 9.43 3.98 2.38
N VAL A 17 10.29 3.85 3.38
CA VAL A 17 9.85 3.48 4.74
C VAL A 17 8.94 4.57 5.33
N LEU A 18 9.30 5.84 5.21
CA LEU A 18 8.48 6.95 5.70
C LEU A 18 7.14 7.04 4.95
N LEU A 19 7.13 6.82 3.63
CA LEU A 19 5.89 6.74 2.85
C LEU A 19 5.03 5.56 3.28
N GLY A 20 5.61 4.38 3.53
CA GLY A 20 4.89 3.23 4.07
C GLY A 20 4.21 3.53 5.41
N ILE A 21 4.90 4.21 6.33
CA ILE A 21 4.33 4.68 7.60
C ILE A 21 3.18 5.67 7.36
N ALA A 22 3.35 6.62 6.44
CA ALA A 22 2.33 7.62 6.13
C ALA A 22 1.06 6.99 5.50
N PHE A 23 1.24 6.02 4.60
CA PHE A 23 0.12 5.29 3.99
C PHE A 23 -0.59 4.39 4.99
N TRP A 24 0.15 3.70 5.85
CA TRP A 24 -0.41 2.97 6.99
C TRP A 24 -1.29 3.89 7.85
N PHE A 25 -0.76 5.04 8.25
CA PHE A 25 -1.49 6.00 9.09
C PHE A 25 -2.76 6.50 8.39
N THR A 26 -2.70 6.76 7.08
CA THR A 26 -3.86 7.15 6.28
C THR A 26 -4.91 6.05 6.24
N GLY A 27 -4.51 4.78 6.11
CA GLY A 27 -5.40 3.63 6.19
C GLY A 27 -6.10 3.52 7.55
N VAL A 28 -5.36 3.69 8.65
CA VAL A 28 -5.91 3.74 10.01
C VAL A 28 -6.95 4.85 10.14
N LEU A 29 -6.64 6.06 9.66
CA LEU A 29 -7.58 7.18 9.69
C LEU A 29 -8.85 6.89 8.90
N PHE A 30 -8.74 6.30 7.71
CA PHE A 30 -9.90 5.90 6.91
C PHE A 30 -10.81 4.93 7.68
N ILE A 31 -10.22 3.90 8.28
CA ILE A 31 -10.95 2.90 9.07
C ILE A 31 -11.64 3.57 10.28
N ARG A 32 -10.91 4.43 10.99
CA ARG A 32 -11.42 5.13 12.18
C ARG A 32 -12.53 6.11 11.88
N LEU A 33 -12.39 6.90 10.82
CA LEU A 33 -13.36 7.91 10.44
C LEU A 33 -14.61 7.30 9.82
N GLY A 34 -14.48 6.17 9.12
CA GLY A 34 -15.64 5.44 8.61
C GLY A 34 -16.39 4.63 9.66
N GLY A 35 -15.73 4.25 10.76
CA GLY A 35 -16.35 3.60 11.92
C GLY A 35 -16.90 2.20 11.64
N GLU A 36 -17.72 1.70 12.57
CA GLU A 36 -18.27 0.33 12.55
C GLU A 36 -19.17 0.06 11.32
N ALA A 37 -19.70 1.11 10.70
CA ALA A 37 -20.56 0.99 9.51
C ALA A 37 -19.81 0.49 8.26
N LEU A 38 -18.48 0.66 8.19
CA LEU A 38 -17.71 0.17 7.05
C LEU A 38 -17.60 -1.35 7.02
N PHE A 39 -17.47 -1.99 8.19
CA PHE A 39 -17.06 -3.39 8.31
C PHE A 39 -18.18 -4.27 8.89
N VAL A 40 -19.37 -4.20 8.30
CA VAL A 40 -20.52 -5.02 8.73
C VAL A 40 -20.49 -6.39 8.06
N ASN A 41 -20.32 -7.44 8.86
CA ASN A 41 -20.28 -8.82 8.37
C ASN A 41 -21.58 -9.20 7.64
N GLY A 42 -21.47 -9.90 6.51
CA GLY A 42 -22.62 -10.32 5.69
C GLY A 42 -23.27 -9.20 4.87
N SER A 43 -22.80 -7.96 4.99
CA SER A 43 -23.31 -6.85 4.18
C SER A 43 -22.76 -6.90 2.75
N PRO A 44 -23.61 -6.80 1.70
CA PRO A 44 -23.14 -6.65 0.31
C PRO A 44 -22.24 -5.44 0.10
N TRP A 45 -22.32 -4.43 0.98
CA TRP A 45 -21.45 -3.26 0.99
C TRP A 45 -19.96 -3.61 1.01
N LEU A 46 -19.57 -4.71 1.67
CA LEU A 46 -18.17 -5.13 1.76
C LEU A 46 -17.54 -5.36 0.38
N LEU A 47 -18.31 -5.83 -0.61
CA LEU A 47 -17.81 -5.99 -1.97
C LEU A 47 -17.38 -4.66 -2.58
N PHE A 48 -18.19 -3.62 -2.38
CA PHE A 48 -17.86 -2.27 -2.85
C PHE A 48 -16.68 -1.68 -2.09
N LEU A 49 -16.57 -1.95 -0.79
CA LEU A 49 -15.44 -1.49 0.02
C LEU A 49 -14.12 -2.13 -0.44
N PHE A 50 -14.11 -3.42 -0.75
CA PHE A 50 -12.93 -4.11 -1.31
C PHE A 50 -12.62 -3.63 -2.73
N ALA A 51 -13.64 -3.39 -3.56
CA ALA A 51 -13.45 -2.83 -4.90
C ALA A 51 -12.89 -1.40 -4.85
N LEU A 52 -13.29 -0.59 -3.87
CA LEU A 52 -12.79 0.77 -3.67
C LEU A 52 -11.30 0.82 -3.31
N ALA A 53 -10.75 -0.26 -2.75
CA ALA A 53 -9.31 -0.37 -2.52
C ALA A 53 -8.51 -0.28 -3.83
N ILE A 54 -9.07 -0.70 -4.97
CA ILE A 54 -8.38 -0.68 -6.27
C ILE A 54 -8.01 0.74 -6.71
N PRO A 55 -8.95 1.69 -6.87
CA PRO A 55 -8.60 3.06 -7.24
C PRO A 55 -7.77 3.77 -6.15
N ILE A 56 -7.97 3.46 -4.87
CA ILE A 56 -7.14 4.01 -3.78
C ILE A 56 -5.69 3.55 -3.92
N SER A 57 -5.47 2.25 -4.09
CA SER A 57 -4.14 1.68 -4.29
C SER A 57 -3.47 2.24 -5.55
N TRP A 58 -4.22 2.48 -6.62
CA TRP A 58 -3.69 3.15 -7.81
C TRP A 58 -3.21 4.58 -7.52
N VAL A 59 -3.97 5.36 -6.74
CA VAL A 59 -3.55 6.71 -6.32
C VAL A 59 -2.26 6.65 -5.49
N PHE A 60 -2.16 5.72 -4.54
CA PHE A 60 -0.92 5.55 -3.75
C PHE A 60 0.27 5.17 -4.63
N VAL A 61 0.09 4.24 -5.57
CA VAL A 61 1.15 3.89 -6.54
C VAL A 61 1.65 5.11 -7.31
N LYS A 62 0.75 5.98 -7.78
CA LYS A 62 1.13 7.20 -8.48
C LYS A 62 1.80 8.22 -7.57
N LEU A 63 1.35 8.35 -6.31
CA LEU A 63 2.01 9.19 -5.33
C LEU A 63 3.44 8.72 -5.03
N SER A 64 3.67 7.42 -4.85
CA SER A 64 5.01 6.86 -4.64
C SER A 64 5.92 7.13 -5.83
N ALA A 65 5.42 6.96 -7.06
CA ALA A 65 6.17 7.26 -8.27
C ALA A 65 6.57 8.75 -8.35
N VAL A 66 5.64 9.66 -8.04
CA VAL A 66 5.88 11.11 -8.11
C VAL A 66 6.81 11.59 -6.99
N VAL A 67 6.56 11.19 -5.74
CA VAL A 67 7.34 11.62 -4.57
C VAL A 67 8.73 11.00 -4.59
N GLY A 68 8.82 9.73 -4.96
CA GLY A 68 10.08 9.00 -5.08
C GLY A 68 10.87 9.32 -6.34
N ASN A 69 10.24 9.97 -7.33
CA ASN A 69 10.78 10.14 -8.68
C ASN A 69 11.31 8.82 -9.27
N VAL A 70 10.55 7.73 -9.08
CA VAL A 70 10.90 6.37 -9.52
C VAL A 70 9.90 5.85 -10.55
N SER A 71 10.38 5.01 -11.46
CA SER A 71 9.55 4.36 -12.48
C SER A 71 10.01 2.93 -12.73
N GLY A 72 9.19 2.16 -13.44
CA GLY A 72 9.51 0.80 -13.83
C GLY A 72 9.86 -0.14 -12.67
N ALA A 73 10.98 -0.83 -12.79
CA ALA A 73 11.41 -1.79 -11.79
C ALA A 73 11.66 -1.14 -10.42
N GLU A 74 12.16 0.11 -10.38
CA GLU A 74 12.40 0.83 -9.12
C GLU A 74 11.10 1.18 -8.40
N LEU A 75 10.05 1.51 -9.16
CA LEU A 75 8.72 1.74 -8.59
C LEU A 75 8.22 0.47 -7.89
N LEU A 76 8.36 -0.70 -8.51
CA LEU A 76 7.95 -1.95 -7.87
C LEU A 76 8.76 -2.20 -6.58
N SER A 77 10.08 -2.01 -6.61
CA SER A 77 10.92 -2.15 -5.41
C SER A 77 10.52 -1.17 -4.30
N ALA A 78 10.22 0.08 -4.64
CA ALA A 78 9.72 1.08 -3.70
C ALA A 78 8.40 0.66 -3.06
N LEU A 79 7.43 0.22 -3.87
CA LEU A 79 6.12 -0.21 -3.39
C LEU A 79 6.20 -1.46 -2.50
N VAL A 80 7.14 -2.38 -2.77
CA VAL A 80 7.41 -3.53 -1.89
C VAL A 80 7.89 -3.05 -0.52
N ILE A 81 8.82 -2.09 -0.47
CA ILE A 81 9.32 -1.52 0.79
C ILE A 81 8.18 -0.84 1.56
N GLU A 82 7.39 0.00 0.89
CA GLU A 82 6.24 0.68 1.50
C GLU A 82 5.22 -0.31 2.06
N THR A 83 4.84 -1.30 1.25
CA THR A 83 3.82 -2.30 1.60
C THR A 83 4.30 -3.19 2.75
N ILE A 84 5.55 -3.66 2.73
CA ILE A 84 6.13 -4.43 3.83
C ILE A 84 6.14 -3.59 5.11
N THR A 85 6.55 -2.33 5.03
CA THR A 85 6.56 -1.42 6.18
C THR A 85 5.17 -1.28 6.78
N ALA A 86 4.17 -0.94 5.96
CA ALA A 86 2.79 -0.80 6.39
C ALA A 86 2.24 -2.11 6.99
N THR A 87 2.46 -3.24 6.33
CA THR A 87 1.96 -4.55 6.76
C THR A 87 2.57 -5.01 8.09
N LEU A 88 3.86 -4.74 8.32
CA LEU A 88 4.52 -5.05 9.59
C LEU A 88 3.95 -4.20 10.73
N ILE A 89 3.65 -2.92 10.46
CA ILE A 89 2.99 -2.06 11.44
C ILE A 89 1.56 -2.56 11.69
N ASP A 90 0.79 -2.88 10.64
CA ASP A 90 -0.55 -3.45 10.76
C ASP A 90 -0.53 -4.71 11.64
N GLY A 91 0.35 -5.66 11.36
CA GLY A 91 0.49 -6.88 12.15
C GLY A 91 0.84 -6.60 13.61
N THR A 92 1.71 -5.63 13.87
CA THR A 92 2.08 -5.21 15.23
C THR A 92 0.88 -4.58 15.95
N VAL A 93 0.20 -3.65 15.31
CA VAL A 93 -0.90 -2.90 15.91
C VAL A 93 -2.14 -3.78 16.09
N LEU A 94 -2.47 -4.65 15.15
CA LEU A 94 -3.54 -5.64 15.29
C LEU A 94 -3.26 -6.71 16.36
N THR A 95 -1.99 -6.94 16.72
CA THR A 95 -1.64 -7.91 17.78
C THR A 95 -1.71 -7.27 19.17
N TRP A 96 -1.11 -6.10 19.36
CA TRP A 96 -0.91 -5.51 20.70
C TRP A 96 -1.71 -4.24 20.97
N PHE A 97 -2.20 -3.57 19.93
CA PHE A 97 -2.86 -2.25 20.02
C PHE A 97 -4.17 -2.24 19.23
N GLN A 98 -4.95 -3.32 19.32
CA GLN A 98 -6.18 -3.53 18.56
C GLN A 98 -7.16 -2.36 18.60
N SER A 99 -7.23 -1.69 19.76
CA SER A 99 -8.06 -0.52 19.97
C SER A 99 -7.80 0.59 18.96
N VAL A 100 -6.64 0.64 18.31
CA VAL A 100 -6.29 1.55 17.20
C VAL A 100 -7.18 1.35 15.97
N TYR A 101 -7.70 0.14 15.76
CA TYR A 101 -8.63 -0.16 14.66
C TYR A 101 -10.07 -0.33 15.16
N SER A 102 -10.29 -1.27 16.08
CA SER A 102 -11.62 -1.60 16.63
C SER A 102 -11.48 -2.38 17.95
N HIS A 103 -12.54 -2.38 18.75
CA HIS A 103 -12.65 -3.21 19.94
C HIS A 103 -13.34 -4.57 19.68
N GLU A 104 -13.96 -4.74 18.51
CA GLU A 104 -14.72 -5.95 18.17
C GLU A 104 -13.90 -6.90 17.28
N GLN A 105 -13.79 -8.16 17.70
CA GLN A 105 -12.98 -9.18 17.02
C GLN A 105 -13.42 -9.45 15.57
N THR A 106 -14.72 -9.53 15.31
CA THR A 106 -15.25 -9.79 13.95
C THR A 106 -14.88 -8.65 13.00
N THR A 107 -14.99 -7.41 13.47
CA THR A 107 -14.63 -6.21 12.73
C THR A 107 -13.11 -6.16 12.49
N LEU A 108 -12.28 -6.53 13.48
CA LEU A 108 -10.82 -6.62 13.31
C LEU A 108 -10.41 -7.60 12.21
N LEU A 109 -11.08 -8.75 12.09
CA LEU A 109 -10.79 -9.73 11.02
C LEU A 109 -11.10 -9.16 9.62
N LEU A 110 -12.22 -8.44 9.48
CA LEU A 110 -12.59 -7.80 8.21
C LEU A 110 -11.63 -6.67 7.85
N ILE A 111 -11.22 -5.88 8.84
CA ILE A 111 -10.20 -4.83 8.68
C ILE A 111 -8.88 -5.43 8.22
N ALA A 112 -8.39 -6.47 8.89
CA ALA A 112 -7.14 -7.15 8.53
C ALA A 112 -7.20 -7.70 7.10
N ALA A 113 -8.33 -8.32 6.72
CA ALA A 113 -8.54 -8.82 5.37
C ALA A 113 -8.54 -7.69 4.32
N TRP A 114 -9.18 -6.56 4.63
CA TRP A 114 -9.21 -5.40 3.73
C TRP A 114 -7.84 -4.73 3.57
N LEU A 115 -7.06 -4.61 4.65
CA LEU A 115 -5.68 -4.09 4.62
C LEU A 115 -4.77 -4.97 3.76
N LEU A 116 -4.82 -6.30 3.96
CA LEU A 116 -4.08 -7.25 3.12
C LEU A 116 -4.50 -7.18 1.65
N TRP A 117 -5.80 -7.06 1.39
CA TRP A 117 -6.33 -6.89 0.03
C TRP A 117 -5.81 -5.60 -0.62
N ALA A 118 -5.88 -4.47 0.08
CA ALA A 118 -5.43 -3.17 -0.43
C ALA A 118 -3.92 -3.17 -0.72
N GLY A 119 -3.10 -3.72 0.19
CA GLY A 119 -1.66 -3.89 0.00
C GLY A 119 -1.35 -4.79 -1.20
N GLY A 120 -2.03 -5.94 -1.31
CA GLY A 120 -1.91 -6.83 -2.47
C GLY A 120 -2.29 -6.15 -3.79
N MET A 121 -3.37 -5.38 -3.81
CA MET A 121 -3.77 -4.60 -4.99
C MET A 121 -2.75 -3.52 -5.34
N GLY A 122 -2.16 -2.85 -4.35
CA GLY A 122 -1.07 -1.88 -4.57
C GLY A 122 0.13 -2.50 -5.28
N LEU A 123 0.56 -3.68 -4.82
CA LEU A 123 1.65 -4.43 -5.47
C LEU A 123 1.27 -4.92 -6.88
N ALA A 124 0.05 -5.42 -7.06
CA ALA A 124 -0.42 -5.88 -8.37
C ALA A 124 -0.45 -4.73 -9.40
N ILE A 125 -0.98 -3.56 -8.99
CA ILE A 125 -0.99 -2.35 -9.82
C ILE A 125 0.43 -1.87 -10.10
N GLY A 126 1.30 -1.84 -9.09
CA GLY A 126 2.71 -1.49 -9.22
C GLY A 126 3.45 -2.38 -10.22
N TYR A 127 3.17 -3.69 -10.20
CA TYR A 127 3.72 -4.63 -11.16
C TYR A 127 3.22 -4.37 -12.59
N LEU A 128 1.93 -4.08 -12.77
CA LEU A 128 1.40 -3.73 -14.10
C LEU A 128 2.01 -2.43 -14.64
N GLU A 129 2.18 -1.42 -13.79
CA GLU A 129 2.85 -0.16 -14.14
C GLU A 129 4.33 -0.37 -14.45
N SER A 130 5.01 -1.29 -13.74
CA SER A 130 6.41 -1.60 -14.04
C SER A 130 6.57 -2.23 -15.42
N LEU A 131 5.68 -3.15 -15.81
CA LEU A 131 5.67 -3.76 -17.15
C LEU A 131 5.43 -2.75 -18.28
N ARG A 132 4.53 -1.77 -18.07
CA ARG A 132 4.25 -0.74 -19.08
C ARG A 132 5.49 0.09 -19.41
N SER A 133 6.24 0.48 -18.38
CA SER A 133 7.45 1.29 -18.58
C SER A 133 8.56 0.58 -19.37
N VAL A 134 8.62 -0.76 -19.29
CA VAL A 134 9.59 -1.55 -20.07
C VAL A 134 9.23 -1.55 -21.56
N ASN A 135 7.93 -1.60 -21.87
CA ASN A 135 7.45 -1.60 -23.26
C ASN A 135 7.49 -0.22 -23.94
N GLU A 136 7.67 0.86 -23.17
CA GLU A 136 7.75 2.24 -23.67
C GLU A 136 9.20 2.74 -23.85
N GLN A 137 10.21 1.91 -23.54
CA GLN A 137 11.61 2.23 -23.86
C GLN A 137 11.86 1.98 -25.37
N PRO A 138 12.26 2.99 -26.16
CA PRO A 138 12.52 2.86 -27.59
C PRO A 138 13.78 2.04 -27.93
#